data_AF-A0A1Y1JXH8-F1
#
_entry.id   AF-A0A1Y1JXH8-F1
#
_cell.length_a   1.000
_cell.length_b   1.000
_cell.length_c   1.000
_cell.angle_alpha   90.00
_cell.angle_beta   90.00
_cell.angle_gamma   90.00
#
_symmetry.space_group_name_H-M   'P 1'
#
loop_
_entity.id
_entity.type
_entity.pdbx_description
1 polymer ?
#
loop_
_entity_poly.entity_id
_entity_poly.type
_entity_poly.pdbx_seq_one_letter_code
_entity_poly.pdbx_strand_id
1 'polypeptide(L)'
;MKEMKMDRAELGCLRCIILFNPDVRGIRATQEVEVLREKVYGLLEDYCRITHPDEPGRFAKLLLRLPALRSIGLKCLEHLFFFRMIGDVTIDTFLTEVLDTAHDA
;
A
#
# COMPACT_ATOMS: atom_id res chain seq x y z
N MET A 1 13.11 8.45 -3.48
CA MET A 1 11.87 9.26 -3.29
C MET A 1 12.15 10.76 -3.24
N LYS A 2 13.20 11.25 -2.55
CA LYS A 2 13.59 12.67 -2.59
C LYS A 2 13.91 13.20 -4.00
N GLU A 3 14.63 12.41 -4.80
CA GLU A 3 14.99 12.79 -6.18
C GLU A 3 13.80 12.89 -7.14
N MET A 4 12.77 12.06 -6.95
CA MET A 4 11.57 12.11 -7.80
C MET A 4 10.53 13.12 -7.31
N LYS A 5 10.81 13.80 -6.17
CA LYS A 5 9.90 14.75 -5.52
C LYS A 5 8.48 14.19 -5.43
N MET A 6 8.37 12.96 -4.90
CA MET A 6 7.06 12.33 -4.69
C MET A 6 6.27 13.15 -3.66
N ASP A 7 5.04 13.51 -4.01
CA ASP A 7 4.17 14.26 -3.11
C ASP A 7 3.31 13.35 -2.21
N ARG A 8 2.47 13.98 -1.39
CA ARG A 8 1.61 13.26 -0.44
C ARG A 8 0.46 12.52 -1.11
N ALA A 9 -0.08 13.05 -2.20
CA ALA A 9 -1.18 12.43 -2.92
C ALA A 9 -0.70 11.16 -3.63
N GLU A 10 0.46 11.23 -4.29
CA GLU A 10 1.11 10.08 -4.93
C GLU A 10 1.48 9.00 -3.93
N LEU A 11 2.08 9.39 -2.80
CA LEU A 11 2.38 8.45 -1.71
C LEU A 11 1.11 7.81 -1.15
N GLY A 12 0.03 8.58 -1.00
CA GLY A 12 -1.28 8.08 -0.60
C GLY A 12 -1.81 7.02 -1.56
N CYS A 13 -1.77 7.31 -2.87
CA CYS A 13 -2.20 6.36 -3.90
C CYS A 13 -1.38 5.07 -3.88
N LEU A 14 -0.05 5.16 -3.76
CA LEU A 14 0.80 3.96 -3.66
C LEU A 14 0.48 3.12 -2.41
N ARG A 15 0.19 3.75 -1.26
CA ARG A 15 -0.26 3.05 -0.06
C ARG A 15 -1.60 2.35 -0.27
N CYS A 16 -2.56 3.01 -0.91
CA CYS A 16 -3.85 2.43 -1.24
C CYS A 16 -3.72 1.24 -2.21
N ILE A 17 -2.86 1.33 -3.22
CA ILE A 17 -2.57 0.22 -4.15
C ILE A 17 -2.02 -0.99 -3.38
N ILE A 18 -1.11 -0.77 -2.43
CA ILE A 18 -0.56 -1.84 -1.59
C ILE A 18 -1.65 -2.44 -0.69
N LEU A 19 -2.49 -1.60 -0.08
CA LEU A 19 -3.57 -2.02 0.82
C LEU A 19 -4.62 -2.87 0.08
N PHE A 20 -5.07 -2.42 -1.09
CA PHE A 20 -6.07 -3.12 -1.89
C PHE A 20 -5.43 -4.23 -2.72
N ASN A 21 -4.83 -5.23 -2.07
CA ASN A 21 -4.22 -6.37 -2.74
C ASN A 21 -5.16 -7.58 -2.82
N PRO A 22 -5.74 -7.91 -3.99
CA PRO A 22 -6.67 -9.02 -4.15
C PRO A 22 -5.98 -10.38 -3.96
N ASP A 23 -4.66 -10.46 -4.14
CA ASP A 23 -3.87 -11.69 -4.08
C ASP A 23 -3.58 -12.15 -2.64
N VAL A 24 -4.04 -11.42 -1.63
CA VAL A 24 -3.87 -11.83 -0.22
C VAL A 24 -4.83 -12.99 0.07
N ARG A 25 -4.26 -14.07 0.60
CA ARG A 25 -5.03 -15.26 0.99
C ARG A 25 -6.04 -14.91 2.09
N GLY A 26 -7.26 -15.45 1.98
CA GLY A 26 -8.31 -15.29 2.98
C GLY A 26 -9.23 -14.07 2.78
N ILE A 27 -9.01 -13.26 1.75
CA ILE A 27 -9.95 -12.18 1.38
C ILE A 27 -11.25 -12.80 0.87
N ARG A 28 -12.39 -12.30 1.37
CA ARG A 28 -13.74 -12.67 0.91
C ARG A 28 -14.20 -11.83 -0.28
N ALA A 29 -13.92 -10.53 -0.24
CA ALA A 29 -14.39 -9.52 -1.19
C ALA A 29 -13.31 -9.21 -2.26
N THR A 30 -12.76 -10.24 -2.91
CA THR A 30 -11.61 -10.10 -3.82
C THR A 30 -11.95 -9.20 -5.01
N GLN A 31 -13.16 -9.31 -5.55
CA GLN A 31 -13.60 -8.51 -6.69
C GLN A 31 -13.75 -7.03 -6.33
N GLU A 32 -14.33 -6.71 -5.17
CA GLU A 32 -14.43 -5.33 -4.71
C GLU A 32 -13.05 -4.71 -4.44
N VAL A 33 -12.13 -5.48 -3.86
CA VAL A 33 -10.74 -5.05 -3.63
C VAL A 33 -10.04 -4.72 -4.95
N GLU A 34 -10.22 -5.56 -5.97
CA GLU A 34 -9.62 -5.30 -7.29
C GLU A 34 -10.19 -4.03 -7.93
N VAL A 35 -11.52 -3.86 -7.91
CA VAL A 35 -12.17 -2.65 -8.43
C VAL A 35 -11.68 -1.39 -7.70
N LEU A 36 -11.48 -1.45 -6.39
CA LEU A 36 -10.91 -0.33 -5.63
C LEU A 36 -9.48 -0.04 -6.04
N ARG A 37 -8.65 -1.07 -6.23
CA ARG A 37 -7.27 -0.91 -6.72
C ARG A 37 -7.23 -0.28 -8.11
N GLU A 38 -8.05 -0.74 -9.05
CA GLU A 38 -8.16 -0.18 -10.40
C GLU A 38 -8.54 1.30 -10.38
N LYS A 39 -9.51 1.69 -9.53
CA LYS A 39 -9.87 3.09 -9.34
C LYS A 39 -8.69 3.93 -8.87
N VAL A 40 -7.88 3.43 -7.94
CA VAL A 40 -6.69 4.14 -7.46
C VAL A 40 -5.63 4.26 -8.55
N TYR A 41 -5.45 3.25 -9.40
CA TYR A 41 -4.56 3.35 -10.57
C TYR A 41 -5.01 4.47 -11.52
N GLY A 42 -6.29 4.50 -11.89
CA GLY A 42 -6.83 5.56 -12.75
C GLY A 42 -6.68 6.95 -12.14
N LEU A 43 -6.99 7.10 -10.84
CA LEU A 43 -6.82 8.36 -10.13
C LEU A 43 -5.36 8.82 -10.10
N LEU A 44 -4.41 7.92 -9.89
CA LEU A 44 -2.99 8.26 -9.87
C LEU A 44 -2.47 8.64 -11.27
N GLU A 45 -2.89 7.92 -12.31
CA GLU A 45 -2.55 8.24 -13.69
C GLU A 45 -3.06 9.63 -14.08
N ASP A 46 -4.34 9.90 -13.82
CA ASP A 46 -4.96 11.20 -14.07
C ASP A 46 -4.28 12.31 -13.28
N TYR A 47 -4.00 12.07 -12.00
CA TYR A 47 -3.28 13.01 -11.15
C TYR A 47 -1.92 13.36 -11.74
N CYS A 48 -1.09 12.37 -12.05
CA CYS A 48 0.23 12.60 -12.65
C CYS A 48 0.15 13.37 -13.96
N ARG A 49 -0.83 13.08 -14.82
CA ARG A 49 -1.04 13.79 -16.09
C ARG A 49 -1.38 15.27 -15.88
N ILE A 50 -2.16 15.59 -14.85
CA ILE A 50 -2.59 16.96 -14.55
C ILE A 50 -1.50 17.75 -13.82
N THR A 51 -0.83 17.14 -12.84
CA THR A 51 0.14 17.83 -11.97
C THR A 51 1.57 17.81 -12.49
N HIS A 52 1.91 16.84 -13.35
CA HIS A 52 3.22 16.68 -13.95
C HIS A 52 3.13 16.43 -15.47
N PRO A 53 2.53 17.34 -16.26
CA PRO A 53 2.34 17.16 -17.70
C PRO A 53 3.67 17.00 -18.46
N ASP A 54 4.77 17.58 -17.94
CA ASP A 54 6.11 17.49 -18.51
C ASP A 54 6.84 16.17 -18.19
N GLU A 55 6.26 15.29 -17.35
CA GLU A 55 6.84 14.01 -16.95
C GLU A 55 5.94 12.82 -17.36
N PRO A 56 5.82 12.50 -18.67
CA PRO A 56 4.90 11.46 -19.15
C PRO A 56 5.18 10.05 -18.60
N GLY A 57 6.40 9.79 -18.10
CA GLY A 57 6.79 8.52 -17.47
C GLY A 57 6.55 8.45 -15.95
N ARG A 58 5.99 9.50 -15.33
CA ARG A 58 5.92 9.62 -13.87
C ARG A 58 5.07 8.54 -13.22
N PHE A 59 3.90 8.24 -13.77
CA PHE A 59 3.01 7.18 -13.29
C PHE A 59 3.75 5.84 -13.21
N ALA A 60 4.37 5.40 -14.32
CA ALA A 60 5.15 4.17 -14.34
C ALA A 60 6.34 4.21 -13.35
N LYS A 61 7.04 5.34 -13.27
CA LYS A 61 8.19 5.52 -12.34
C LYS A 61 7.78 5.39 -10.87
N LEU A 62 6.58 5.84 -10.50
CA LEU A 62 5.99 5.66 -9.18
C LEU A 62 5.67 4.19 -8.92
N LEU A 63 5.00 3.50 -9.86
CA LEU A 63 4.65 2.08 -9.72
C LEU A 63 5.88 1.18 -9.60
N LEU A 64 6.99 1.51 -10.29
CA LEU A 64 8.25 0.80 -10.20
C LEU A 64 8.90 0.85 -8.79
N ARG A 65 8.37 1.64 -7.86
CA ARG A 65 8.80 1.60 -6.45
C ARG A 65 8.18 0.44 -5.67
N LEU A 66 7.02 -0.08 -6.11
CA LEU A 66 6.29 -1.13 -5.40
C LEU A 66 7.08 -2.45 -5.30
N PRO A 67 7.77 -2.95 -6.35
CA PRO A 67 8.55 -4.19 -6.25
C PRO A 67 9.71 -4.06 -5.26
N ALA A 68 10.45 -2.94 -5.31
CA ALA A 68 11.55 -2.70 -4.39
C ALA A 68 11.08 -2.63 -2.93
N LEU A 69 9.93 -1.98 -2.70
CA LEU A 69 9.31 -1.92 -1.37
C LEU A 69 8.88 -3.30 -0.87
N ARG A 70 8.29 -4.14 -1.74
CA ARG A 70 7.95 -5.53 -1.41
C ARG A 70 9.19 -6.32 -1.00
N SER A 71 10.29 -6.21 -1.74
CA SER A 71 11.54 -6.90 -1.40
C SER A 71 12.10 -6.47 -0.04
N ILE A 72 12.02 -5.18 0.30
CA ILE A 72 12.43 -4.68 1.62
C ILE A 72 11.48 -5.22 2.71
N GLY A 73 10.17 -5.16 2.49
CA GLY A 73 9.16 -5.65 3.42
C GLY A 73 9.33 -7.14 3.77
N LEU A 74 9.65 -7.98 2.79
CA LEU A 74 9.93 -9.41 3.02
C LEU A 74 11.15 -9.61 3.91
N LYS A 75 12.26 -8.88 3.67
CA LYS A 75 13.44 -8.95 4.55
C LYS A 75 13.14 -8.47 5.96
N CYS A 76 12.38 -7.38 6.11
CA CYS A 76 11.97 -6.89 7.42
C CYS A 76 11.13 -7.91 8.19
N LEU A 77 10.23 -8.62 7.49
CA LEU A 77 9.39 -9.66 8.07
C LEU A 77 10.24 -10.83 8.59
N GLU A 78 11.23 -11.30 7.81
CA GLU A 78 12.20 -12.32 8.24
C GLU A 78 12.94 -11.90 9.53
N HIS A 79 13.39 -10.64 9.61
CA HIS A 79 14.04 -10.11 10.80
C HIS A 79 13.09 -9.98 12.00
N LEU A 80 11.84 -9.53 11.80
CA LEU A 80 10.84 -9.43 12.86
C LEU A 80 10.51 -10.80 13.47
N PHE A 81 10.43 -11.85 12.64
CA PHE A 81 10.29 -13.22 13.11
C PHE A 81 11.54 -13.71 13.86
N PHE A 82 12.73 -13.34 13.40
CA PHE A 82 13.99 -13.70 14.06
C PHE A 82 14.13 -13.07 15.46
N PHE A 83 13.63 -11.85 15.66
CA PHE A 83 13.72 -11.15 16.96
C PHE A 83 12.55 -11.40 17.92
N ARG A 84 11.59 -12.29 17.55
CA ARG A 84 10.50 -12.77 18.42
C ARG A 84 9.75 -11.65 19.18
N MET A 85 9.52 -10.53 18.50
CA MET A 85 8.84 -9.35 19.05
C MET A 85 7.31 -9.40 18.94
N ILE A 86 6.74 -10.56 18.66
CA ILE A 86 5.31 -10.78 18.79
C ILE A 86 5.15 -11.42 20.17
N GLY A 87 4.79 -10.62 21.17
CA GLY A 87 4.38 -11.13 22.48
C GLY A 87 3.15 -12.02 22.37
N ASP A 88 2.54 -12.39 23.49
CA ASP A 88 1.41 -13.34 23.50
C ASP A 88 0.17 -12.88 22.70
N VAL A 89 0.09 -11.60 22.31
CA VAL A 89 -0.97 -11.07 21.46
C VAL A 89 -0.61 -11.23 19.98
N THR A 90 -1.43 -11.96 19.24
CA THR A 90 -1.27 -12.10 17.79
C THR A 90 -1.55 -10.78 17.07
N ILE A 91 -0.89 -10.53 15.94
CA ILE A 91 -1.11 -9.33 15.10
C ILE A 91 -2.59 -9.22 14.71
N ASP A 92 -3.27 -10.33 14.46
CA ASP A 92 -4.69 -10.35 14.10
C ASP A 92 -5.58 -9.81 15.23
N THR A 93 -5.30 -10.20 16.48
CA THR A 93 -6.02 -9.69 17.66
C THR A 93 -5.84 -8.19 17.80
N PHE A 94 -4.59 -7.71 17.73
CA PHE A 94 -4.27 -6.29 17.83
C PHE A 94 -4.94 -5.46 16.73
N LEU A 95 -4.87 -5.91 15.47
CA LEU A 95 -5.50 -5.21 14.36
C LEU A 95 -7.02 -5.15 14.50
N THR A 96 -7.65 -6.21 15.01
CA THR A 96 -9.09 -6.23 15.26
C THR A 96 -9.49 -5.20 16.30
N GLU A 97 -8.78 -5.14 17.43
CA GLU A 97 -9.01 -4.13 18.47
C GLU A 97 -8.85 -2.69 17.96
N VAL A 98 -7.83 -2.42 17.14
CA VAL A 98 -7.60 -1.09 16.55
C VAL A 98 -8.71 -0.70 15.58
N LEU A 99 -9.24 -1.66 14.81
CA LEU A 99 -10.33 -1.39 13.87
C LEU A 99 -11.67 -1.22 14.58
N ASP A 100 -11.93 -1.99 15.63
CA ASP A 100 -13.16 -1.88 16.43
C ASP A 100 -13.19 -0.57 17.21
N THR A 101 -12.07 -0.16 17.82
CA THR A 101 -11.97 1.14 18.52
C THR A 101 -12.12 2.34 17.59
N ALA A 102 -11.78 2.20 16.31
CA ALA A 102 -12.00 3.25 15.31
C ALA A 102 -13.47 3.38 14.87
N HIS A 103 -14.34 2.41 15.19
CA HIS A 103 -15.77 2.48 14.94
C HIS A 103 -16.54 3.21 16.05
N ASP A 104 -15.97 3.24 17.26
CA ASP A 104 -16.59 3.79 18.48
C ASP A 104 -16.20 5.27 18.79
N ALA A 105 -15.44 5.92 17.90
CA ALA A 105 -14.97 7.31 18.02
C ALA A 105 -15.49 8.20 16.88
#